data_AF-R3TVH2-F1
#
_entry.id   AF-R3TVH2-F1
#
_cell.length_a   1.000
_cell.length_b   1.000
_cell.length_c   1.000
_cell.angle_alpha   90.00
_cell.angle_beta   90.00
_cell.angle_gamma   90.00
#
_symmetry.space_group_name_H-M   'P 1'
#
loop_
_entity.id
_entity.type
_entity.pdbx_description
1 polymer ?
#
loop_
_entity_poly.entity_id
_entity_poly.type
_entity_poly.pdbx_seq_one_letter_code
_entity_poly.pdbx_strand_id
1 'polypeptide(L)' 'MKRLFKTVVFEMSLYYGVLAIVLPLIYAVTYHVGIVSVFNVEWFAVTVFMYPAVLVLSAIRYGYCRMRKTSHL' A
#
# COMPACT_ATOMS: atom_id res chain seq x y z
N MET A 1 8.01 -1.82 21.68
CA MET A 1 7.37 -2.86 20.82
C MET A 1 6.14 -2.36 20.04
N LYS A 2 5.18 -1.61 20.62
CA LYS A 2 4.06 -1.01 19.85
C LYS A 2 4.49 0.06 18.82
N ARG A 3 5.58 0.80 19.09
CA ARG A 3 6.13 1.83 18.18
C ARG A 3 6.62 1.24 16.85
N LEU A 4 7.34 0.13 16.88
CA LEU A 4 7.94 -0.49 15.68
C LEU A 4 6.88 -1.04 14.70
N PHE A 5 5.80 -1.63 15.23
CA PHE A 5 4.66 -2.07 14.43
C PHE A 5 3.93 -0.88 13.78
N LYS A 6 3.73 0.21 14.53
CA LYS A 6 3.17 1.45 13.98
C LYS A 6 4.04 2.03 12.87
N THR A 7 5.36 2.00 13.02
CA THR A 7 6.31 2.49 12.00
C THR A 7 6.22 1.68 10.71
N VAL A 8 6.16 0.35 10.78
CA VAL A 8 6.07 -0.51 9.58
C VAL A 8 4.73 -0.35 8.86
N VAL A 9 3.63 -0.31 9.60
CA VAL A 9 2.30 -0.04 9.02
C VAL A 9 2.28 1.35 8.37
N PHE A 10 2.91 2.35 9.00
CA PHE A 10 3.03 3.69 8.46
C PHE A 10 3.88 3.72 7.17
N GLU A 11 5.06 3.09 7.16
CA GLU A 11 5.92 3.00 5.97
C GLU A 11 5.20 2.32 4.80
N MET A 12 4.57 1.17 5.04
CA MET A 12 3.82 0.45 4.01
C MET A 12 2.65 1.27 3.48
N SER A 13 1.93 1.97 4.37
CA SER A 13 0.84 2.87 3.99
C SER A 13 1.34 4.02 3.11
N LEU A 14 2.49 4.60 3.45
CA LEU A 14 3.11 5.69 2.70
C LEU A 14 3.58 5.23 1.32
N TYR A 15 4.25 4.08 1.23
CA TYR A 15 4.65 3.50 -0.05
C TYR A 15 3.46 3.22 -0.96
N TYR A 16 2.38 2.65 -0.42
CA TYR A 16 1.19 2.36 -1.22
C TYR A 16 0.45 3.62 -1.64
N GLY A 17 0.39 4.64 -0.78
CA GLY A 17 -0.18 5.94 -1.13
C GLY A 17 0.58 6.63 -2.26
N VAL A 18 1.92 6.59 -2.22
CA VAL A 18 2.76 7.08 -3.32
C VAL A 18 2.49 6.31 -4.60
N LEU A 19 2.45 4.97 -4.55
CA LEU A 19 2.15 4.15 -5.73
C LEU A 19 0.76 4.44 -6.30
N ALA A 20 -0.24 4.67 -5.45
CA ALA A 20 -1.61 4.97 -5.87
C ALA A 20 -1.72 6.29 -6.66
N ILE A 21 -0.76 7.20 -6.52
CA ILE A 21 -0.68 8.47 -7.26
C ILE A 21 0.25 8.33 -8.47
N VAL A 22 1.40 7.69 -8.28
CA VAL A 22 2.46 7.61 -9.30
C VAL A 22 2.07 6.68 -10.45
N LEU A 23 1.44 5.53 -10.20
CA LEU A 23 1.04 4.60 -11.27
C LEU A 23 0.09 5.25 -12.29
N PRO A 24 -1.02 5.88 -11.86
CA PRO A 24 -1.92 6.61 -12.76
C PRO A 24 -1.20 7.70 -13.55
N LEU A 25 -0.26 8.40 -12.90
CA LEU A 25 0.47 9.49 -13.54
C LEU A 25 1.40 8.97 -14.64
N ILE A 26 2.13 7.88 -14.37
CA ILE A 26 2.96 7.21 -15.38
C ILE A 26 2.08 6.77 -16.54
N TYR A 27 0.95 6.11 -16.26
CA TYR A 27 0.00 5.68 -17.30
C TYR A 27 -0.51 6.85 -18.14
N ALA A 28 -0.93 7.94 -17.50
CA ALA A 28 -1.40 9.15 -18.19
C ALA A 28 -0.34 9.72 -19.15
N VAL A 29 0.90 9.81 -18.68
CA VAL A 29 2.04 10.33 -19.47
C VAL A 29 2.40 9.38 -20.62
N THR A 30 2.46 8.07 -20.37
CA THR A 30 2.83 7.06 -21.37
C THR A 30 1.81 6.97 -22.51
N TYR A 31 0.52 7.08 -22.19
CA TYR A 31 -0.55 6.90 -23.18
C TYR A 31 -1.18 8.23 -23.64
N HIS A 32 -0.62 9.37 -23.22
CA HIS A 32 -1.12 10.72 -23.54
C HIS A 32 -2.61 10.91 -23.23
N VAL A 33 -3.09 10.26 -22.16
CA VAL A 33 -4.49 10.31 -21.73
C VAL A 33 -4.69 11.41 -20.69
N GLY A 34 -5.87 12.03 -20.71
CA GLY A 34 -6.21 13.05 -19.74
C GLY A 34 -6.22 12.51 -18.31
N ILE A 35 -5.73 13.31 -17.36
CA ILE A 35 -5.64 12.97 -15.93
C ILE A 35 -7.01 12.51 -15.36
N VAL A 36 -8.10 13.16 -15.78
CA VAL A 36 -9.48 12.83 -15.37
C VAL A 36 -9.90 11.41 -15.80
N SER A 37 -9.35 10.91 -16.91
CA SER A 37 -9.64 9.55 -17.37
C SER A 37 -8.99 8.49 -16.50
N VAL A 38 -7.83 8.80 -15.88
CA VAL A 38 -7.05 7.83 -15.11
C VAL A 38 -7.40 7.89 -13.63
N PHE A 39 -7.62 9.09 -13.08
CA PHE A 39 -8.14 9.29 -11.72
C PHE A 39 -9.67 9.26 -11.71
N ASN A 40 -10.25 8.16 -12.18
CA ASN A 40 -11.69 7.96 -12.22
C ASN A 40 -12.21 7.25 -10.95
N VAL A 41 -13.53 7.06 -10.88
CA VAL A 41 -14.20 6.40 -9.74
C VAL A 41 -13.74 4.95 -9.57
N GLU A 42 -13.40 4.27 -10.66
CA GLU A 42 -12.92 2.88 -10.64
C GLU A 42 -11.55 2.80 -9.97
N TRP A 43 -10.63 3.69 -10.32
CA TRP A 43 -9.31 3.79 -9.67
C TRP A 43 -9.44 4.16 -8.19
N PHE A 44 -10.36 5.05 -7.86
CA PHE A 44 -10.66 5.39 -6.48
C PHE A 44 -11.17 4.16 -5.70
N ALA A 45 -12.08 3.38 -6.27
CA ALA A 45 -12.57 2.14 -5.67
C ALA A 45 -11.44 1.12 -5.47
N VAL A 46 -10.60 0.89 -6.47
CA VAL A 46 -9.44 -0.01 -6.36
C VAL A 46 -8.53 0.45 -5.22
N THR A 47 -8.22 1.74 -5.14
CA THR A 47 -7.37 2.29 -4.09
C THR A 47 -8.00 2.09 -2.71
N VAL A 48 -9.27 2.42 -2.54
CA VAL A 48 -9.97 2.32 -1.24
C VAL A 48 -10.16 0.89 -0.78
N PHE A 49 -10.44 -0.05 -1.68
CA PHE A 49 -10.69 -1.46 -1.30
C PHE A 49 -9.41 -2.30 -1.21
N MET A 50 -8.41 -2.05 -2.04
CA MET A 50 -7.14 -2.80 -1.99
C MET A 50 -6.23 -2.33 -0.85
N TYR A 51 -6.24 -1.03 -0.52
CA TYR A 51 -5.34 -0.47 0.48
C TYR A 51 -5.50 -1.11 1.88
N PRO A 52 -6.72 -1.32 2.42
CA PRO A 52 -6.92 -2.05 3.67
C PRO A 52 -6.44 -3.50 3.58
N ALA A 53 -6.70 -4.19 2.47
CA ALA A 53 -6.31 -5.58 2.27
C ALA A 53 -4.78 -5.74 2.31
N VAL A 54 -4.06 -4.84 1.64
CA VAL A 54 -2.60 -4.83 1.63
C VAL A 54 -2.03 -4.55 3.03
N LEU A 55 -2.61 -3.59 3.76
CA LEU A 55 -2.17 -3.29 5.13
C LEU A 55 -2.41 -4.47 6.08
N VAL A 56 -3.54 -5.18 5.95
CA VAL A 56 -3.84 -6.39 6.73
C VAL A 56 -2.82 -7.50 6.41
N LEU A 57 -2.55 -7.77 5.13
CA LEU A 57 -1.55 -8.76 4.73
C LEU A 57 -0.14 -8.41 5.21
N SER A 58 0.22 -7.13 5.15
CA SER A 58 1.50 -6.60 5.64
C SER A 58 1.63 -6.80 7.15
N ALA A 59 0.55 -6.51 7.89
CA ALA A 59 0.46 -6.72 9.33
C ALA A 59 0.59 -8.21 9.71
N ILE A 60 -0.08 -9.11 8.97
CA ILE A 60 0.00 -10.57 9.20
C ILE A 60 1.41 -11.08 8.93
N ARG A 61 2.00 -10.73 7.77
CA ARG A 61 3.36 -11.15 7.40
C ARG A 61 4.39 -10.70 8.44
N TYR A 62 4.29 -9.44 8.87
CA TYR A 62 5.19 -8.91 9.88
C TYR A 62 4.99 -9.60 11.25
N GLY A 63 3.73 -9.82 11.64
CA GLY A 63 3.39 -10.57 12.85
C GLY A 63 3.99 -11.98 12.85
N TYR A 64 3.86 -12.70 11.74
CA TYR A 64 4.40 -14.05 11.57
C TYR A 64 5.94 -14.08 11.57
N CYS A 65 6.60 -13.19 10.80
CA CYS A 65 8.07 -13.08 10.79
C CYS A 65 8.63 -12.79 12.19
N ARG A 66 7.92 -11.98 12.99
CA ARG A 66 8.31 -11.68 14.36
C ARG A 66 8.16 -12.90 15.28
N MET A 67 7.02 -13.60 15.25
CA MET A 67 6.82 -14.83 16.04
C MET A 67 7.92 -15.85 15.77
N ARG A 68 8.32 -16.01 14.51
CA ARG A 68 9.39 -16.92 14.10
C ARG A 68 10.76 -16.49 14.65
N LYS A 69 11.09 -15.19 14.67
CA LYS A 69 12.35 -14.70 15.26
C LYS A 69 12.41 -14.84 16.78
N THR A 70 11.28 -14.70 17.48
CA THR A 70 11.23 -14.86 18.93
C THR A 70 11.24 -16.32 19.37
N SER A 71 10.77 -17.25 18.53
CA SER A 71 10.80 -18.69 18.82
C SER A 71 12.17 -19.36 18.62
N HIS A 72 13.13 -18.66 18.02
CA HIS A 72 14.52 -19.13 17.80
C HIS A 72 15.53 -18.51 18.78
N LEU A 73 15.04 -17.80 19.80
CA LEU A 73 15.78 -17.24 20.93
C LEU A 73 15.36 -17.96 22.20
#